data_AF-A0A969PVK7-F1
#
_entry.id   AF-A0A969PVK7-F1
#
_cell.length_a   1.000
_cell.length_b   1.000
_cell.length_c   1.000
_cell.angle_alpha   90.00
_cell.angle_beta   90.00
_cell.angle_gamma   90.00
#
_symmetry.space_group_name_H-M   'P 1'
#
loop_
_entity.id
_entity.type
_entity.pdbx_description
1 polymer ?
#
loop_
_entity_poly.entity_id
_entity_poly.type
_entity_poly.pdbx_seq_one_letter_code
_entity_poly.pdbx_strand_id
1 'polypeptide(L)'
;MNPNLILPVGTQVVSRIEVKNSTEKLLCVRGAVGVIVKSPDDNSHAYRVRLPDNVEVTLYRHQLSIRKHFQKEGIDEVRALLEELNLYDCVIYRCIVGSRAFGLDDDNSDIDRRGIYLPPARLQWSLFGVPEQLENDRTQECYWELQKFIILALKANPNVLECLYTQLIEVSTPIAEQLLVIKEIFLSQLVYQTYNGYVMSQFKKMEQDLRIMVRVRPKHAMHLIRLLLSGITILREGFVPVQVEQTTGFDQRVPSLTIDGADQLHIVWYGLSVQSQGKMTARSSTPKRPLKPKAK
;
A
#
# COMPACT_ATOMS: atom_id res chain seq x y z
N MET A 1 -25.54 15.13 20.42
CA MET A 1 -26.85 14.54 20.77
C MET A 1 -27.54 15.49 21.73
N ASN A 2 -28.82 15.84 21.57
CA ASN A 2 -29.48 16.73 22.54
C ASN A 2 -29.61 15.97 23.88
N PRO A 3 -28.90 16.37 24.95
CA PRO A 3 -28.93 15.65 26.23
C PRO A 3 -30.33 15.64 26.86
N ASN A 4 -31.25 16.46 26.36
CA ASN A 4 -32.60 16.61 26.88
C ASN A 4 -33.67 15.72 26.22
N LEU A 5 -33.29 14.85 25.27
CA LEU A 5 -34.26 13.95 24.63
C LEU A 5 -34.51 12.70 25.50
N ILE A 6 -35.77 12.51 25.92
CA ILE A 6 -36.22 11.31 26.63
C ILE A 6 -36.24 10.13 25.65
N LEU A 7 -35.60 9.02 26.02
CA LEU A 7 -35.53 7.83 25.19
C LEU A 7 -36.82 6.99 25.34
N PRO A 8 -37.44 6.52 24.24
CA PRO A 8 -38.68 5.75 24.32
C PRO A 8 -38.46 4.33 24.84
N VAL A 9 -39.51 3.74 25.41
CA VAL A 9 -39.58 2.31 25.76
C VAL A 9 -39.29 1.45 24.52
N GLY A 10 -38.56 0.35 24.70
CA GLY A 10 -38.07 -0.51 23.61
C GLY A 10 -36.70 -0.11 23.06
N THR A 11 -36.17 1.07 23.44
CA THR A 11 -34.81 1.47 23.01
C THR A 11 -33.76 0.58 23.65
N GLN A 12 -32.84 0.05 22.83
CA GLN A 12 -31.67 -0.67 23.29
C GLN A 12 -30.58 0.30 23.75
N VAL A 13 -30.11 0.12 24.99
CA VAL A 13 -29.11 0.95 25.64
C VAL A 13 -27.97 0.10 26.20
N VAL A 14 -26.85 0.77 26.45
CA VAL A 14 -25.64 0.20 27.07
C VAL A 14 -25.39 0.97 28.37
N SER A 15 -25.21 0.25 29.48
CA SER A 15 -24.84 0.84 30.76
C SER A 15 -23.41 1.39 30.70
N ARG A 16 -23.20 2.60 31.21
CA ARG A 16 -21.86 3.20 31.36
C ARG A 16 -21.24 2.97 32.74
N ILE A 17 -22.03 2.42 33.67
CA ILE A 17 -21.62 2.17 35.05
C ILE A 17 -21.86 0.72 35.44
N GLU A 18 -21.29 0.33 36.56
CA GLU A 18 -21.69 -0.87 37.27
C GLU A 18 -22.85 -0.57 38.22
N VAL A 19 -23.83 -1.45 38.29
CA VAL A 19 -24.95 -1.36 39.24
C VAL A 19 -24.90 -2.58 40.15
N LYS A 20 -24.91 -2.35 41.46
CA LYS A 20 -24.97 -3.38 42.49
C LYS A 20 -26.29 -3.28 43.25
N ASN A 21 -26.76 -4.38 43.83
CA ASN A 21 -27.93 -4.37 44.72
C ASN A 21 -27.53 -3.96 46.16
N SER A 22 -28.50 -3.94 47.07
CA SER A 22 -28.29 -3.65 48.49
C SER A 22 -27.42 -4.66 49.25
N THR A 23 -27.18 -5.85 48.67
CA THR A 23 -26.28 -6.88 49.21
C THR A 23 -24.93 -6.91 48.48
N GLU A 24 -24.56 -5.80 47.80
CA GLU A 24 -23.35 -5.62 46.99
C GLU A 24 -23.16 -6.60 45.81
N LYS A 25 -24.18 -7.42 45.51
CA LYS A 25 -24.16 -8.31 44.36
C LYS A 25 -24.31 -7.50 43.08
N LEU A 26 -23.40 -7.74 42.13
CA LEU A 26 -23.39 -7.08 40.83
C LEU A 26 -24.64 -7.46 40.02
N LEU A 27 -25.46 -6.46 39.70
CA LEU A 27 -26.65 -6.61 38.86
C LEU A 27 -26.36 -6.22 37.41
N CYS A 28 -25.45 -5.27 37.19
CA CYS A 28 -25.13 -4.77 35.86
C CYS A 28 -23.63 -4.44 35.79
N VAL A 29 -22.94 -4.95 34.77
CA VAL A 29 -21.57 -4.53 34.45
C VAL A 29 -21.59 -3.29 33.56
N ARG A 30 -20.54 -2.47 33.63
CA ARG A 30 -20.30 -1.44 32.61
C ARG A 30 -20.20 -2.11 31.24
N GLY A 31 -20.94 -1.60 30.26
CA GLY A 31 -21.07 -2.18 28.92
C GLY A 31 -22.24 -3.16 28.74
N ALA A 32 -22.99 -3.51 29.81
CA ALA A 32 -24.14 -4.39 29.69
C ALA A 32 -25.23 -3.77 28.81
N VAL A 33 -25.80 -4.58 27.91
CA VAL A 33 -26.88 -4.20 27.01
C VAL A 33 -28.22 -4.47 27.68
N GLY A 34 -29.13 -3.50 27.64
CA GLY A 34 -30.50 -3.68 28.11
C GLY A 34 -31.51 -2.95 27.25
N VAL A 35 -32.79 -3.20 27.52
CA VAL A 35 -33.91 -2.55 26.84
C VAL A 35 -34.64 -1.67 27.85
N ILE A 36 -34.92 -0.41 27.48
CA ILE A 36 -35.75 0.47 28.29
C ILE A 36 -37.16 -0.13 28.36
N VAL A 37 -37.61 -0.47 29.56
CA VAL A 37 -38.98 -0.95 29.82
C VAL A 37 -39.87 0.14 30.40
N LYS A 38 -39.28 1.17 31.02
CA LYS A 38 -39.98 2.37 31.45
C LYS A 38 -39.11 3.60 31.27
N SER A 39 -39.65 4.59 30.57
CA SER A 39 -39.05 5.91 30.41
C SER A 39 -39.61 6.87 31.47
N PRO A 40 -38.80 7.80 31.99
CA PRO A 40 -39.26 8.89 32.85
C PRO A 40 -40.06 9.93 32.05
N ASP A 41 -40.87 10.74 32.73
CA ASP A 41 -41.61 11.86 32.13
C ASP A 41 -40.75 13.13 31.99
N ASP A 42 -39.56 13.14 32.58
CA ASP A 42 -38.58 14.22 32.53
C ASP A 42 -37.12 13.68 32.46
N ASN A 43 -36.12 14.57 32.44
CA ASN A 43 -34.70 14.19 32.38
C ASN A 43 -34.01 14.05 33.76
N SER A 44 -34.71 14.30 34.86
CA SER A 44 -34.16 14.18 36.22
C SER A 44 -34.41 12.80 36.82
N HIS A 45 -35.45 12.09 36.34
CA HIS A 45 -35.77 10.75 36.79
C HIS A 45 -35.03 9.66 36.00
N ALA A 46 -34.91 8.50 36.63
CA ALA A 46 -34.18 7.37 36.07
C ALA A 46 -35.05 6.49 35.17
N TYR A 47 -34.40 5.86 34.20
CA TYR A 47 -34.97 4.86 33.32
C TYR A 47 -34.97 3.51 34.01
N ARG A 48 -35.99 2.70 33.73
CA ARG A 48 -35.97 1.28 34.08
C ARG A 48 -35.53 0.48 32.87
N VAL A 49 -34.42 -0.24 33.02
CA VAL A 49 -33.76 -0.99 31.95
C VAL A 49 -33.77 -2.46 32.33
N ARG A 50 -34.32 -3.31 31.47
CA ARG A 50 -34.29 -4.76 31.63
C ARG A 50 -33.07 -5.32 30.92
N LEU A 51 -32.27 -6.06 31.66
CA LEU A 51 -31.08 -6.77 31.19
C LEU A 51 -31.47 -8.14 30.58
N PRO A 52 -30.56 -8.83 29.88
CA PRO A 52 -30.87 -10.09 29.19
C PRO A 52 -31.23 -11.24 30.13
N ASP A 53 -30.80 -11.17 31.39
CA ASP A 53 -31.13 -12.09 32.48
C ASP A 53 -32.48 -11.78 33.16
N ASN A 54 -33.29 -10.90 32.56
CA ASN A 54 -34.56 -10.38 33.09
C ASN A 54 -34.45 -9.53 34.36
N VAL A 55 -33.24 -9.20 34.82
CA VAL A 55 -33.06 -8.28 35.94
C VAL A 55 -33.35 -6.86 35.47
N GLU A 56 -34.15 -6.12 36.25
CA GLU A 56 -34.41 -4.70 35.99
C GLU A 56 -33.50 -3.82 36.84
N VAL A 57 -32.76 -2.93 36.18
CA VAL A 57 -31.89 -1.94 36.82
C VAL A 57 -32.38 -0.53 36.53
N THR A 58 -32.05 0.37 37.44
CA THR A 58 -32.42 1.78 37.34
C THR A 58 -31.18 2.57 36.93
N LEU A 59 -31.25 3.29 35.81
CA LEU A 59 -30.14 4.04 35.23
C LEU A 59 -30.58 5.46 34.89
N TYR A 60 -29.79 6.46 35.26
CA TYR A 60 -30.03 7.85 34.86
C TYR A 60 -29.58 8.10 33.42
N ARG A 61 -30.10 9.18 32.79
CA ARG A 61 -29.79 9.52 31.39
C ARG A 61 -28.29 9.58 31.07
N HIS A 62 -27.47 10.06 32.01
CA HIS A 62 -26.01 10.17 31.87
C HIS A 62 -25.26 8.84 32.08
N GLN A 63 -25.93 7.84 32.67
CA GLN A 63 -25.37 6.51 32.98
C GLN A 63 -25.64 5.49 31.87
N LEU A 64 -26.31 5.90 30.79
CA LEU A 64 -26.66 5.03 29.67
C LEU A 64 -26.38 5.71 28.33
N SER A 65 -26.08 4.89 27.33
CA SER A 65 -25.90 5.30 25.94
C SER A 65 -26.74 4.43 25.03
N ILE A 66 -27.37 5.01 24.01
CA ILE A 66 -28.09 4.23 22.99
C ILE A 66 -27.09 3.28 22.33
N ARG A 67 -27.44 1.98 22.20
CA ARG A 67 -26.53 0.93 21.70
C ARG A 67 -25.88 1.28 20.35
N LYS A 68 -26.66 1.82 19.40
CA LYS A 68 -26.15 2.27 18.09
C LYS A 68 -25.15 3.43 18.18
N HIS A 69 -25.23 4.26 19.22
CA HIS A 69 -24.32 5.37 19.46
C HIS A 69 -23.11 4.98 20.29
N PHE A 70 -23.23 4.03 21.21
CA PHE A 70 -22.09 3.51 21.96
C PHE A 70 -21.05 2.85 21.05
N GLN A 71 -21.51 2.15 19.99
CA GLN A 71 -20.61 1.67 18.94
C GLN A 71 -19.94 2.83 18.17
N LYS A 72 -20.64 3.95 17.98
CA LYS A 72 -20.08 5.15 17.32
C LYS A 72 -19.12 5.93 18.21
N GLU A 73 -19.29 5.97 19.53
CA GLU A 73 -18.36 6.68 20.42
C GLU A 73 -16.97 6.06 20.40
N GLY A 74 -16.86 4.72 20.38
CA GLY A 74 -15.57 4.06 20.14
C GLY A 74 -15.01 4.32 18.74
N ILE A 75 -15.88 4.49 17.72
CA ILE A 75 -15.46 4.91 16.37
C ILE A 75 -14.88 6.31 16.40
N ASP A 76 -15.52 7.24 17.11
CA ASP A 76 -15.14 8.65 17.16
C ASP A 76 -13.81 8.84 17.91
N GLU A 77 -13.53 8.04 18.96
CA GLU A 77 -12.22 8.05 19.66
C GLU A 77 -11.08 7.54 18.77
N VAL A 78 -11.27 6.42 18.06
CA VAL A 78 -10.22 5.90 17.16
C VAL A 78 -10.07 6.79 15.93
N ARG A 79 -11.16 7.37 15.44
CA ARG A 79 -11.12 8.36 14.36
C ARG A 79 -10.37 9.63 14.78
N ALA A 80 -10.66 10.17 15.97
CA ALA A 80 -9.92 11.30 16.51
C ALA A 80 -8.42 10.97 16.66
N LEU A 81 -8.09 9.75 17.10
CA LEU A 81 -6.70 9.29 17.17
C LEU A 81 -6.03 9.16 15.79
N LEU A 82 -6.75 8.71 14.77
CA LEU A 82 -6.29 8.67 13.38
C LEU A 82 -6.18 10.07 12.75
N GLU A 83 -7.02 11.03 13.17
CA GLU A 83 -6.94 12.43 12.74
C GLU A 83 -5.77 13.15 13.41
N GLU A 84 -5.45 12.82 14.66
CA GLU A 84 -4.27 13.33 15.38
C GLU A 84 -2.96 12.69 14.88
N LEU A 85 -3.00 11.43 14.45
CA LEU A 85 -1.83 10.71 13.92
C LEU A 85 -1.77 10.81 12.40
N ASN A 86 -0.86 11.64 11.92
CA ASN A 86 -0.48 11.59 10.51
C ASN A 86 0.19 10.25 10.19
N LEU A 87 -0.54 9.30 9.59
CA LEU A 87 -0.03 7.96 9.28
C LEU A 87 1.19 7.98 8.34
N TYR A 88 1.42 9.09 7.61
CA TYR A 88 2.64 9.29 6.82
C TYR A 88 3.91 9.37 7.69
N ASP A 89 3.78 9.75 8.97
CA ASP A 89 4.89 9.74 9.93
C ASP A 89 5.25 8.31 10.37
N CYS A 90 4.37 7.35 10.11
CA CYS A 90 4.59 5.92 10.37
C CYS A 90 5.23 5.19 9.17
N VAL A 91 5.67 5.93 8.13
CA VAL A 91 6.37 5.35 6.98
C VAL A 91 7.74 4.84 7.41
N ILE A 92 7.93 3.52 7.35
CA ILE A 92 9.16 2.84 7.74
C ILE A 92 10.10 2.57 6.57
N TYR A 93 9.57 2.64 5.34
CA TYR A 93 10.29 2.45 4.09
C TYR A 93 9.70 3.35 3.01
N ARG A 94 10.54 4.13 2.33
CA ARG A 94 10.19 4.95 1.17
C ARG A 94 11.27 4.82 0.11
N CYS A 95 10.86 4.52 -1.10
CA CYS A 95 11.73 4.39 -2.25
C CYS A 95 11.09 5.01 -3.49
N ILE A 96 11.94 5.33 -4.46
CA ILE A 96 11.52 5.78 -5.78
C ILE A 96 11.43 4.55 -6.68
N VAL A 97 10.30 4.46 -7.38
CA VAL A 97 10.02 3.47 -8.43
C VAL A 97 9.65 4.19 -9.72
N GLY A 98 9.08 3.48 -10.71
CA GLY A 98 8.60 4.11 -11.93
C GLY A 98 9.74 4.56 -12.84
N SER A 99 9.49 5.52 -13.74
CA SER A 99 10.45 5.86 -14.80
C SER A 99 11.85 6.16 -14.25
N ARG A 100 11.97 6.89 -13.15
CA ARG A 100 13.26 7.23 -12.51
C ARG A 100 14.05 6.02 -12.04
N ALA A 101 13.39 5.05 -11.40
CA ALA A 101 14.07 3.84 -10.93
C ALA A 101 14.56 2.96 -12.08
N PHE A 102 13.97 3.12 -13.26
CA PHE A 102 14.34 2.40 -14.48
C PHE A 102 15.21 3.26 -15.44
N GLY A 103 15.61 4.47 -15.04
CA GLY A 103 16.40 5.40 -15.87
C GLY A 103 15.66 5.93 -17.11
N LEU A 104 14.33 5.96 -17.07
CA LEU A 104 13.41 6.37 -18.14
C LEU A 104 12.86 7.80 -17.94
N ASP A 105 13.42 8.58 -17.03
CA ASP A 105 12.94 9.91 -16.70
C ASP A 105 13.50 11.02 -17.62
N ASP A 106 12.76 12.12 -17.67
CA ASP A 106 13.11 13.41 -18.24
C ASP A 106 12.88 14.52 -17.20
N ASP A 107 13.22 15.78 -17.52
CA ASP A 107 13.07 16.92 -16.60
C ASP A 107 11.62 17.15 -16.12
N ASN A 108 10.63 16.58 -16.81
CA ASN A 108 9.20 16.69 -16.47
C ASN A 108 8.63 15.42 -15.82
N SER A 109 9.46 14.41 -15.55
CA SER A 109 9.00 13.12 -15.06
C SER A 109 8.66 13.17 -13.57
N ASP A 110 7.43 12.76 -13.27
CA ASP A 110 6.93 12.57 -11.91
C ASP A 110 7.83 11.66 -11.08
N ILE A 111 7.81 11.84 -9.75
CA ILE A 111 8.54 10.99 -8.81
C ILE A 111 7.55 10.03 -8.15
N ASP A 112 7.50 8.80 -8.65
CA ASP A 112 6.69 7.73 -8.04
C ASP A 112 7.32 7.26 -6.73
N ARG A 113 6.76 7.67 -5.59
CA ARG A 113 7.19 7.23 -4.27
C ARG A 113 6.34 6.08 -3.79
N ARG A 114 6.99 5.00 -3.39
CA ARG A 114 6.32 3.84 -2.83
C ARG A 114 7.02 3.29 -1.61
N GLY A 115 6.30 2.52 -0.80
CA GLY A 115 6.94 1.79 0.29
C GLY A 115 5.96 1.28 1.33
N ILE A 116 6.40 1.29 2.58
CA ILE A 116 5.73 0.61 3.67
C ILE A 116 5.50 1.58 4.81
N TYR A 117 4.30 1.56 5.37
CA TYR A 117 4.02 2.20 6.63
C TYR A 117 3.61 1.15 7.68
N LEU A 118 4.03 1.38 8.93
CA LEU A 118 3.80 0.48 10.05
C LEU A 118 3.11 1.25 11.17
N PRO A 119 1.77 1.16 11.29
CA PRO A 119 1.04 1.89 12.30
C PRO A 119 1.32 1.32 13.71
N PRO A 120 1.14 2.13 14.76
CA PRO A 120 1.15 1.65 16.13
C PRO A 120 0.19 0.48 16.36
N ALA A 121 0.61 -0.52 17.14
CA ALA A 121 -0.17 -1.73 17.41
C ALA A 121 -1.60 -1.46 17.93
N ARG A 122 -1.77 -0.38 18.74
CA ARG A 122 -3.08 0.03 19.26
C ARG A 122 -4.09 0.41 18.16
N LEU A 123 -3.61 0.93 17.03
CA LEU A 123 -4.44 1.24 15.87
C LEU A 123 -4.67 0.00 15.02
N GLN A 124 -3.60 -0.75 14.73
CA GLN A 124 -3.65 -1.96 13.91
C GLN A 124 -4.63 -3.00 14.47
N TRP A 125 -4.63 -3.21 15.78
CA TRP A 125 -5.49 -4.17 16.46
C TRP A 125 -6.74 -3.55 17.08
N SER A 126 -7.05 -2.30 16.71
CA SER A 126 -8.33 -1.70 17.06
C SER A 126 -9.46 -2.41 16.31
N LEU A 127 -10.69 -2.23 16.79
CA LEU A 127 -11.90 -2.74 16.10
C LEU A 127 -12.08 -2.18 14.68
N PHE A 128 -11.36 -1.10 14.34
CA PHE A 128 -11.51 -0.37 13.09
C PHE A 128 -10.31 -0.54 12.17
N GLY A 129 -9.19 -1.06 12.69
CA GLY A 129 -7.95 -1.25 11.95
C GLY A 129 -7.37 0.07 11.43
N VAL A 130 -6.66 -0.05 10.31
CA VAL A 130 -6.03 1.06 9.58
C VAL A 130 -6.32 0.90 8.07
N PRO A 131 -6.15 1.96 7.26
CA PRO A 131 -6.20 1.82 5.81
C PRO A 131 -5.21 0.77 5.30
N GLU A 132 -5.57 -0.12 4.38
CA GLU A 132 -4.56 -1.07 3.85
C GLU A 132 -3.46 -0.38 3.03
N GLN A 133 -3.71 0.87 2.61
CA GLN A 133 -2.82 1.68 1.79
C GLN A 133 -3.09 3.17 2.01
N LEU A 134 -2.03 3.98 1.98
CA LEU A 134 -2.07 5.44 1.92
C LEU A 134 -1.73 5.86 0.49
N GLU A 135 -2.52 6.77 -0.10
CA GLU A 135 -2.29 7.33 -1.43
C GLU A 135 -2.32 8.84 -1.38
N ASN A 136 -1.42 9.47 -2.13
CA ASN A 136 -1.42 10.91 -2.37
C ASN A 136 -1.08 11.19 -3.84
N ASP A 137 -2.13 11.40 -4.65
CA ASP A 137 -1.98 11.65 -6.09
C ASP A 137 -1.20 12.93 -6.40
N ARG A 138 -1.24 13.94 -5.51
CA ARG A 138 -0.55 15.21 -5.74
C ARG A 138 0.97 15.05 -5.64
N THR A 139 1.42 14.19 -4.74
CA THR A 139 2.85 13.92 -4.50
C THR A 139 3.32 12.59 -5.07
N GLN A 140 2.42 11.86 -5.76
CA GLN A 140 2.64 10.55 -6.37
C GLN A 140 3.16 9.52 -5.35
N GLU A 141 2.53 9.47 -4.18
CA GLU A 141 2.91 8.58 -3.07
C GLU A 141 1.92 7.43 -2.88
N CYS A 142 2.44 6.24 -2.64
CA CYS A 142 1.67 5.04 -2.34
C CYS A 142 2.39 4.17 -1.29
N TYR A 143 1.84 4.09 -0.07
CA TYR A 143 2.42 3.29 1.01
C TYR A 143 1.46 2.19 1.43
N TRP A 144 1.92 0.94 1.38
CA TRP A 144 1.15 -0.19 1.88
C TRP A 144 1.38 -0.39 3.37
N GLU A 145 0.34 -0.81 4.08
CA GLU A 145 0.51 -1.34 5.42
C GLU A 145 1.44 -2.58 5.36
N LEU A 146 2.28 -2.79 6.39
CA LEU A 146 3.31 -3.83 6.40
C LEU A 146 2.78 -5.24 6.06
N GLN A 147 1.70 -5.70 6.70
CA GLN A 147 1.12 -7.01 6.41
C GLN A 147 0.60 -7.09 4.96
N LYS A 148 -0.10 -6.05 4.50
CA LYS A 148 -0.55 -5.94 3.09
C LYS A 148 0.63 -6.05 2.13
N PHE A 149 1.73 -5.33 2.39
CA PHE A 149 2.94 -5.36 1.58
C PHE A 149 3.54 -6.76 1.51
N ILE A 150 3.70 -7.43 2.66
CA ILE A 150 4.24 -8.80 2.73
C ILE A 150 3.37 -9.77 1.92
N ILE A 151 2.04 -9.70 2.06
CA ILE A 151 1.12 -10.56 1.30
C ILE A 151 1.25 -10.31 -0.21
N LEU A 152 1.39 -9.05 -0.64
CA LEU A 152 1.58 -8.71 -2.04
C LEU A 152 2.94 -9.20 -2.56
N ALA A 153 4.00 -9.10 -1.76
CA ALA A 153 5.33 -9.60 -2.10
C ALA A 153 5.30 -11.13 -2.30
N LEU A 154 4.67 -11.87 -1.38
CA LEU A 154 4.48 -13.32 -1.48
C LEU A 154 3.65 -13.72 -2.72
N LYS A 155 2.75 -12.85 -3.17
CA LYS A 155 1.97 -13.03 -4.41
C LYS A 155 2.72 -12.61 -5.68
N ALA A 156 4.01 -12.30 -5.57
CA ALA A 156 4.85 -11.82 -6.65
C ALA A 156 4.27 -10.56 -7.35
N ASN A 157 3.69 -9.64 -6.58
CA ASN A 157 3.18 -8.40 -7.15
C ASN A 157 4.34 -7.56 -7.73
N PRO A 158 4.31 -7.19 -9.02
CA PRO A 158 5.44 -6.50 -9.66
C PRO A 158 5.81 -5.18 -8.98
N ASN A 159 4.82 -4.37 -8.59
CA ASN A 159 5.06 -3.08 -7.97
C ASN A 159 5.78 -3.21 -6.62
N VAL A 160 5.40 -4.24 -5.84
CA VAL A 160 5.98 -4.51 -4.52
C VAL A 160 7.37 -5.14 -4.64
N LEU A 161 7.56 -6.04 -5.60
CA LEU A 161 8.88 -6.59 -5.90
C LEU A 161 9.84 -5.50 -6.38
N GLU A 162 9.40 -4.57 -7.23
CA GLU A 162 10.22 -3.41 -7.62
C GLU A 162 10.63 -2.56 -6.41
N CYS A 163 9.73 -2.33 -5.46
CA CYS A 163 10.05 -1.60 -4.22
C CYS A 163 11.14 -2.30 -3.40
N LEU A 164 11.20 -3.64 -3.39
CA LEU A 164 12.23 -4.38 -2.64
C LEU A 164 13.62 -4.33 -3.30
N TYR A 165 13.68 -4.10 -4.62
CA TYR A 165 14.91 -4.22 -5.41
C TYR A 165 15.42 -2.89 -6.00
N THR A 166 14.68 -1.80 -5.86
CA THR A 166 15.16 -0.45 -6.23
C THR A 166 16.34 -0.04 -5.35
N GLN A 167 17.28 0.71 -5.95
CA GLN A 167 18.41 1.31 -5.25
C GLN A 167 18.13 2.74 -4.76
N LEU A 168 17.02 3.34 -5.20
CA LEU A 168 16.64 4.71 -4.85
C LEU A 168 15.82 4.73 -3.56
N ILE A 169 16.48 4.53 -2.44
CA ILE A 169 15.86 4.52 -1.11
C ILE A 169 15.96 5.92 -0.49
N GLU A 170 14.82 6.53 -0.15
CA GLU A 170 14.76 7.82 0.52
C GLU A 170 14.65 7.67 2.06
N VAL A 171 13.92 6.64 2.52
CA VAL A 171 13.76 6.34 3.96
C VAL A 171 13.84 4.84 4.17
N SER A 172 14.63 4.42 5.16
CA SER A 172 14.64 3.04 5.65
C SER A 172 14.91 3.04 7.14
N THR A 173 14.04 2.38 7.90
CA THR A 173 14.24 2.14 9.34
C THR A 173 14.91 0.78 9.55
N PRO A 174 15.47 0.48 10.74
CA PRO A 174 16.13 -0.80 10.99
C PRO A 174 15.27 -2.04 10.71
N ILE A 175 13.95 -1.97 10.95
CA ILE A 175 13.03 -3.07 10.65
C ILE A 175 12.81 -3.24 9.14
N ALA A 176 12.78 -2.14 8.38
CA ALA A 176 12.71 -2.19 6.92
C ALA A 176 14.03 -2.73 6.33
N GLU A 177 15.17 -2.35 6.87
CA GLU A 177 16.49 -2.89 6.46
C GLU A 177 16.55 -4.40 6.63
N GLN A 178 16.07 -4.94 7.75
CA GLN A 178 15.97 -6.38 7.98
C GLN A 178 15.14 -7.08 6.90
N LEU A 179 14.01 -6.48 6.50
CA LEU A 179 13.17 -6.99 5.40
C LEU A 179 13.91 -6.96 4.05
N LEU A 180 14.63 -5.88 3.74
CA LEU A 180 15.38 -5.71 2.50
C LEU A 180 16.57 -6.68 2.38
N VAL A 181 17.18 -7.07 3.51
CA VAL A 181 18.23 -8.09 3.57
C VAL A 181 17.69 -9.45 3.14
N ILE A 182 16.46 -9.79 3.52
CA ILE A 182 15.84 -11.10 3.22
C ILE A 182 14.93 -11.08 2.00
N LYS A 183 14.92 -10.01 1.18
CA LYS A 183 13.96 -9.81 0.07
C LYS A 183 13.87 -10.97 -0.93
N GLU A 184 14.92 -11.78 -1.07
CA GLU A 184 14.96 -12.94 -1.98
C GLU A 184 13.92 -14.01 -1.60
N ILE A 185 13.48 -14.08 -0.34
CA ILE A 185 12.46 -15.06 0.10
C ILE A 185 11.10 -14.87 -0.59
N PHE A 186 10.84 -13.70 -1.16
CA PHE A 186 9.58 -13.40 -1.85
C PHE A 186 9.56 -13.86 -3.30
N LEU A 187 10.71 -14.25 -3.86
CA LEU A 187 10.78 -14.74 -5.23
C LEU A 187 10.28 -16.18 -5.31
N SER A 188 9.31 -16.42 -6.19
CA SER A 188 8.72 -17.75 -6.39
C SER A 188 8.30 -17.96 -7.85
N GLN A 189 8.06 -19.21 -8.23
CA GLN A 189 7.55 -19.55 -9.56
C GLN A 189 6.16 -18.95 -9.86
N LEU A 190 5.45 -18.42 -8.83
CA LEU A 190 4.20 -17.70 -9.00
C LEU A 190 4.36 -16.46 -9.89
N VAL A 191 5.56 -15.90 -9.99
CA VAL A 191 5.93 -14.82 -10.93
C VAL A 191 5.43 -15.13 -12.33
N TYR A 192 5.57 -16.38 -12.80
CA TYR A 192 5.09 -16.79 -14.12
C TYR A 192 3.60 -16.49 -14.32
N GLN A 193 2.76 -16.84 -13.33
CA GLN A 193 1.32 -16.64 -13.42
C GLN A 193 0.95 -15.16 -13.23
N THR A 194 1.51 -14.50 -12.21
CA THR A 194 1.16 -13.12 -11.87
C THR A 194 1.56 -12.16 -12.99
N TYR A 195 2.76 -12.30 -13.54
CA TYR A 195 3.26 -11.40 -14.59
C TYR A 195 2.51 -11.63 -15.90
N ASN A 196 2.32 -12.89 -16.32
CA ASN A 196 1.52 -13.18 -17.52
C ASN A 196 0.07 -12.68 -17.37
N GLY A 197 -0.54 -12.87 -16.21
CA GLY A 197 -1.89 -12.35 -15.94
C GLY A 197 -1.97 -10.84 -16.12
N TYR A 198 -1.02 -10.10 -15.55
CA TYR A 198 -0.95 -8.65 -15.69
C TYR A 198 -0.74 -8.23 -17.15
N VAL A 199 0.18 -8.89 -17.86
CA VAL A 199 0.45 -8.60 -19.28
C VAL A 199 -0.79 -8.85 -20.14
N MET A 200 -1.46 -9.98 -19.96
CA MET A 200 -2.68 -10.29 -20.73
C MET A 200 -3.80 -9.27 -20.47
N SER A 201 -3.97 -8.83 -19.23
CA SER A 201 -4.95 -7.79 -18.89
C SER A 201 -4.64 -6.44 -19.53
N GLN A 202 -3.38 -6.02 -19.52
CA GLN A 202 -2.95 -4.76 -20.13
C GLN A 202 -2.96 -4.83 -21.66
N PHE A 203 -2.58 -5.97 -22.24
CA PHE A 203 -2.64 -6.19 -23.68
C PHE A 203 -4.08 -6.07 -24.20
N LYS A 204 -5.05 -6.71 -23.53
CA LYS A 204 -6.48 -6.57 -23.88
C LYS A 204 -6.96 -5.12 -23.84
N LYS A 205 -6.55 -4.35 -22.83
CA LYS A 205 -6.87 -2.91 -22.75
C LYS A 205 -6.26 -2.14 -23.92
N MET A 206 -5.02 -2.45 -24.29
CA MET A 206 -4.36 -1.83 -25.44
C MET A 206 -5.03 -2.17 -26.77
N GLU A 207 -5.47 -3.41 -26.97
CA GLU A 207 -6.25 -3.81 -28.15
C GLU A 207 -7.58 -3.04 -28.23
N GLN A 208 -8.24 -2.83 -27.09
CA GLN A 208 -9.47 -2.05 -27.03
C GLN A 208 -9.21 -0.57 -27.33
N ASP A 209 -8.18 0.03 -26.74
CA ASP A 209 -7.76 1.41 -27.01
C ASP A 209 -7.42 1.60 -28.49
N LEU A 210 -6.77 0.63 -29.13
CA LEU A 210 -6.43 0.66 -30.56
C LEU A 210 -7.66 0.74 -31.47
N ARG A 211 -8.71 -0.01 -31.14
CA ARG A 211 -9.98 0.00 -31.88
C ARG A 211 -10.68 1.36 -31.80
N ILE A 212 -10.41 2.15 -30.77
CA ILE A 212 -11.05 3.45 -30.50
C ILE A 212 -10.17 4.61 -30.99
N MET A 213 -8.87 4.61 -30.68
CA MET A 213 -7.97 5.76 -30.82
C MET A 213 -6.98 5.67 -32.00
N VAL A 214 -6.98 4.58 -32.77
CA VAL A 214 -6.16 4.37 -34.01
C VAL A 214 -4.63 4.44 -33.81
N ARG A 215 -4.12 4.65 -32.58
CA ARG A 215 -2.67 4.65 -32.28
C ARG A 215 -2.35 3.99 -30.94
N VAL A 216 -1.26 3.23 -30.93
CA VAL A 216 -0.68 2.64 -29.71
C VAL A 216 0.11 3.70 -28.97
N ARG A 217 -0.01 3.75 -27.63
CA ARG A 217 0.87 4.53 -26.76
C ARG A 217 2.17 3.75 -26.52
N PRO A 218 3.34 4.19 -27.02
CA PRO A 218 4.60 3.43 -26.91
C PRO A 218 5.00 3.11 -25.46
N LYS A 219 4.74 4.03 -24.52
CA LYS A 219 4.98 3.85 -23.08
C LYS A 219 4.28 2.61 -22.51
N HIS A 220 3.07 2.30 -22.98
CA HIS A 220 2.29 1.15 -22.49
C HIS A 220 2.85 -0.17 -23.04
N ALA A 221 3.20 -0.21 -24.32
CA ALA A 221 3.83 -1.39 -24.94
C ALA A 221 5.17 -1.71 -24.28
N MET A 222 5.99 -0.68 -24.03
CA MET A 222 7.27 -0.84 -23.35
C MET A 222 7.10 -1.36 -21.91
N HIS A 223 6.15 -0.83 -21.14
CA HIS A 223 5.88 -1.33 -19.80
C HIS A 223 5.49 -2.82 -19.78
N LEU A 224 4.72 -3.28 -20.77
CA LEU A 224 4.37 -4.70 -20.91
C LEU A 224 5.58 -5.59 -21.18
N ILE A 225 6.41 -5.20 -22.14
CA ILE A 225 7.62 -5.96 -22.51
C ILE A 225 8.59 -5.98 -21.33
N ARG A 226 8.78 -4.84 -20.67
CA ARG A 226 9.57 -4.74 -19.44
C ARG A 226 9.09 -5.74 -18.40
N LEU A 227 7.78 -5.83 -18.17
CA LEU A 227 7.23 -6.77 -17.22
C LEU A 227 7.57 -8.22 -17.61
N LEU A 228 7.39 -8.61 -18.88
CA LEU A 228 7.78 -9.95 -19.35
C LEU A 228 9.26 -10.25 -19.14
N LEU A 229 10.14 -9.30 -19.50
CA LEU A 229 11.58 -9.43 -19.31
C LEU A 229 11.93 -9.59 -17.83
N SER A 230 11.38 -8.75 -16.95
CA SER A 230 11.54 -8.91 -15.50
C SER A 230 11.08 -10.28 -15.01
N GLY A 231 9.95 -10.79 -15.52
CA GLY A 231 9.47 -12.14 -15.19
C GLY A 231 10.44 -13.24 -15.62
N ILE A 232 11.02 -13.12 -16.83
CA ILE A 232 12.04 -14.06 -17.34
C ILE A 232 13.29 -14.01 -16.47
N THR A 233 13.80 -12.81 -16.14
CA THR A 233 14.99 -12.63 -15.31
C THR A 233 14.77 -13.22 -13.92
N ILE A 234 13.63 -12.95 -13.27
CA ILE A 234 13.33 -13.51 -11.95
C ILE A 234 13.35 -15.05 -12.00
N LEU A 235 12.72 -15.65 -13.02
CA LEU A 235 12.64 -17.11 -13.16
C LEU A 235 13.97 -17.78 -13.52
N ARG A 236 14.87 -17.08 -14.23
CA ARG A 236 16.17 -17.63 -14.67
C ARG A 236 17.30 -17.34 -13.69
N GLU A 237 17.31 -16.15 -13.11
CA GLU A 237 18.45 -15.58 -12.39
C GLU A 237 18.16 -15.32 -10.92
N GLY A 238 16.88 -15.34 -10.50
CA GLY A 238 16.52 -15.16 -9.09
C GLY A 238 16.69 -13.72 -8.59
N PHE A 239 16.50 -12.73 -9.47
CA PHE A 239 16.64 -11.31 -9.14
C PHE A 239 15.61 -10.47 -9.91
N VAL A 240 15.16 -9.35 -9.33
CA VAL A 240 14.21 -8.41 -9.97
C VAL A 240 14.98 -7.26 -10.61
N PRO A 241 15.02 -7.16 -11.95
CA PRO A 241 15.73 -6.09 -12.63
C PRO A 241 14.92 -4.79 -12.57
N VAL A 242 15.37 -3.85 -11.73
CA VAL A 242 14.81 -2.49 -11.64
C VAL A 242 15.69 -1.46 -12.38
N GLN A 243 16.99 -1.73 -12.49
CA GLN A 243 18.10 -0.99 -13.12
C GLN A 243 18.08 0.55 -13.09
N VAL A 244 18.94 1.09 -12.21
CA VAL A 244 19.52 2.43 -12.27
C VAL A 244 20.99 2.28 -12.68
N GLU A 245 21.26 2.12 -13.97
CA GLU A 245 22.62 2.27 -14.52
C GLU A 245 22.58 3.30 -15.64
N GLN A 246 23.41 4.35 -15.52
CA GLN A 246 23.66 5.28 -16.61
C GLN A 246 24.42 4.54 -17.72
N THR A 247 23.69 3.99 -18.69
CA THR A 247 24.30 3.38 -19.87
C THR A 247 24.89 4.50 -20.74
N THR A 248 26.18 4.75 -20.60
CA THR A 248 26.89 5.66 -21.50
C THR A 248 27.05 4.99 -22.87
N GLY A 249 26.40 5.54 -23.90
CA GLY A 249 26.63 5.10 -25.30
C GLY A 249 25.43 4.99 -26.23
N PHE A 250 24.19 5.19 -25.75
CA PHE A 250 22.99 5.13 -26.60
C PHE A 250 22.15 6.41 -26.44
N ASP A 251 21.95 7.19 -27.51
CA ASP A 251 21.10 8.39 -27.56
C ASP A 251 19.77 8.06 -28.25
N GLN A 252 18.70 7.85 -27.48
CA GLN A 252 17.36 7.63 -28.01
C GLN A 252 16.34 8.46 -27.24
N ARG A 253 15.84 9.50 -27.91
CA ARG A 253 14.86 10.50 -27.42
C ARG A 253 13.48 9.93 -27.05
N VAL A 254 13.22 8.64 -27.31
CA VAL A 254 11.96 7.92 -27.07
C VAL A 254 12.25 6.49 -26.59
N PRO A 255 11.37 5.83 -25.80
CA PRO A 255 11.67 4.53 -25.22
C PRO A 255 11.55 3.52 -26.34
N SER A 256 12.65 2.83 -26.61
CA SER A 256 12.76 1.99 -27.79
C SER A 256 13.20 0.58 -27.39
N LEU A 257 12.89 -0.36 -28.28
CA LEU A 257 13.38 -1.72 -28.22
C LEU A 257 14.55 -1.83 -29.19
N THR A 258 15.66 -2.40 -28.74
CA THR A 258 16.77 -2.77 -29.62
C THR A 258 17.09 -4.25 -29.45
N ILE A 259 17.74 -4.84 -30.45
CA ILE A 259 18.23 -6.21 -30.39
C ILE A 259 19.74 -6.13 -30.64
N ASP A 260 20.54 -6.71 -29.74
CA ASP A 260 22.00 -6.71 -29.88
C ASP A 260 22.51 -7.77 -30.87
N GLY A 261 23.82 -7.81 -31.10
CA GLY A 261 24.45 -8.79 -31.99
C GLY A 261 24.38 -10.24 -31.50
N ALA A 262 23.75 -10.51 -30.36
CA ALA A 262 23.50 -11.83 -29.79
C ALA A 262 21.99 -12.16 -29.72
N ASP A 263 21.17 -11.47 -30.51
CA ASP A 263 19.70 -11.60 -30.55
C ASP A 263 19.00 -11.38 -29.19
N GLN A 264 19.63 -10.62 -28.28
CA GLN A 264 19.00 -10.25 -27.01
C GLN A 264 18.19 -8.97 -27.17
N LEU A 265 16.94 -8.99 -26.70
CA LEU A 265 16.05 -7.83 -26.68
C LEU A 265 16.39 -6.91 -25.49
N HIS A 266 16.65 -5.64 -25.78
CA HIS A 266 16.96 -4.61 -24.80
C HIS A 266 15.95 -3.47 -24.87
N ILE A 267 15.64 -2.86 -23.74
CA ILE A 267 14.87 -1.62 -23.63
C ILE A 267 15.87 -0.47 -23.42
N VAL A 268 15.80 0.59 -24.23
CA VAL A 268 16.83 1.67 -24.25
C VAL A 268 16.19 3.07 -24.18
N TRP A 269 16.83 4.01 -23.46
CA TRP A 269 16.45 5.43 -23.29
C TRP A 269 17.68 6.35 -23.06
N TYR A 270 17.69 7.58 -23.63
CA TYR A 270 18.52 8.72 -23.14
C TYR A 270 18.02 10.08 -23.65
N GLY A 271 18.08 11.14 -22.81
CA GLY A 271 17.79 12.53 -23.19
C GLY A 271 18.68 13.57 -22.48
N LEU A 272 19.55 14.24 -23.24
CA LEU A 272 19.67 15.69 -23.42
C LEU A 272 20.91 16.03 -24.25
N SER A 273 20.71 16.81 -25.33
CA SER A 273 21.77 17.26 -26.21
C SER A 273 22.61 18.36 -25.53
N VAL A 274 23.89 18.11 -25.30
CA VAL A 274 24.86 19.21 -25.18
C VAL A 274 25.42 19.46 -26.57
N GLN A 275 25.02 20.58 -27.17
CA GLN A 275 25.72 21.11 -28.34
C GLN A 275 27.20 21.22 -28.00
N SER A 276 28.03 20.39 -28.62
CA SER A 276 29.46 20.69 -28.75
C SER A 276 29.86 20.51 -30.21
N GLN A 277 30.14 21.64 -30.83
CA GLN A 277 30.94 21.72 -32.04
C GLN A 277 32.25 20.94 -31.82
N GLY A 278 32.57 20.02 -32.71
CA GLY A 278 33.84 19.31 -32.64
C GLY A 278 33.91 18.11 -33.58
N LYS A 279 34.23 18.36 -34.85
CA LYS A 279 34.81 17.35 -35.74
C LYS A 279 35.93 16.61 -34.99
N MET A 280 35.93 15.27 -34.96
CA MET A 280 37.14 14.47 -35.17
C MET A 280 36.87 12.97 -35.32
N THR A 281 37.07 12.50 -36.56
CA THR A 281 37.76 11.27 -37.00
C THR A 281 37.53 9.94 -36.26
N ALA A 282 36.96 8.99 -37.00
CA ALA A 282 36.95 7.56 -36.71
C ALA A 282 38.35 7.00 -36.43
N ARG A 283 38.50 6.27 -35.31
CA ARG A 283 39.49 5.20 -35.15
C ARG A 283 38.85 4.03 -34.40
N SER A 284 38.86 2.88 -35.06
CA SER A 284 38.45 1.58 -34.53
C SER A 284 39.45 1.08 -33.48
N SER A 285 39.00 0.77 -32.28
CA SER A 285 39.74 -0.10 -31.36
C SER A 285 38.77 -1.02 -30.61
N THR A 286 38.67 -2.25 -31.09
CA THR A 286 37.96 -3.36 -30.43
C THR A 286 38.70 -3.76 -29.15
N PRO A 287 38.03 -3.94 -28.00
CA PRO A 287 38.65 -4.57 -26.83
C PRO A 287 38.73 -6.09 -27.03
N LYS A 288 39.94 -6.64 -26.88
CA LYS A 288 40.21 -8.10 -26.95
C LYS A 288 39.58 -8.82 -25.75
N ARG A 289 38.90 -9.94 -26.04
CA ARG A 289 38.35 -10.91 -25.08
C ARG A 289 39.49 -11.62 -24.31
N PRO A 290 39.44 -11.76 -22.97
CA PRO A 290 40.42 -12.57 -22.27
C PRO A 290 40.18 -14.06 -22.53
N LEU A 291 41.27 -14.77 -22.86
CA LEU A 291 41.32 -16.21 -23.08
C LEU A 291 41.08 -16.97 -21.77
N LYS A 292 40.11 -17.89 -21.77
CA LYS A 292 39.95 -18.91 -20.71
C LYS A 292 41.11 -19.92 -20.78
N PRO A 293 41.77 -20.29 -19.67
CA PRO A 293 42.65 -21.45 -19.65
C PRO A 293 41.85 -22.75 -19.64
N LYS A 294 42.30 -23.73 -20.44
CA LYS A 294 41.76 -25.10 -20.50
C LYS A 294 42.18 -25.91 -19.27
N ALA A 295 41.19 -26.63 -18.72
CA ALA A 295 41.20 -27.92 -18.01
C ALA A 295 42.47 -28.43 -17.32
N LYS A 296 42.29 -28.84 -16.07
CA LYS A 296 42.47 -30.23 -15.62
C LYS A 296 41.23 -30.66 -14.85
#